data_AF-M0FQP7-F1
#
_entry.id   AF-M0FQP7-F1
#
_cell.length_a   1.000
_cell.length_b   1.000
_cell.length_c   1.000
_cell.angle_alpha   90.00
_cell.angle_beta   90.00
_cell.angle_gamma   90.00
#
_symmetry.space_group_name_H-M   'P 1'
#
loop_
_entity.id
_entity.type
_entity.pdbx_description
1 polymer ?
#
loop_
_entity_poly.entity_id
_entity_poly.type
_entity_poly.pdbx_seq_one_letter_code
_entity_poly.pdbx_strand_id
1 'polypeptide(L)'
;MESTSTADDRSDRRGSLARMFDPEELRRRNLVSLGMDVLILATTGLLAILFTMGFWPAVIGAIPTATLLYFGWASSKAFFVAQALAIGVALLGTVTGVLPY
;
A
#
# COMPACT_ATOMS: atom_id res chain seq x y z
N MET A 1 10.49 41.81 13.98
CA MET A 1 10.36 40.68 14.93
C MET A 1 9.70 39.57 14.16
N GLU A 2 10.56 38.68 13.67
CA GLU A 2 10.28 37.63 12.71
C GLU A 2 10.83 36.34 13.34
N SER A 3 10.25 35.19 13.02
CA SER A 3 10.82 33.85 13.24
C SER A 3 10.40 33.00 14.47
N THR A 4 9.13 33.00 14.89
CA THR A 4 8.64 32.02 15.91
C THR A 4 7.48 31.13 15.48
N SER A 5 6.80 31.38 14.36
CA SER A 5 5.58 30.62 14.00
C SER A 5 5.82 29.31 13.23
N THR A 6 6.98 29.13 12.59
CA THR A 6 7.26 27.95 11.74
C THR A 6 7.94 26.80 12.48
N ALA A 7 8.43 27.02 13.71
CA ALA A 7 9.08 25.98 14.51
C ALA A 7 8.07 25.08 15.22
N ASP A 8 7.00 25.64 15.79
CA ASP A 8 5.97 24.91 16.54
C ASP A 8 5.17 23.92 15.67
N ASP A 9 4.81 24.34 14.45
CA ASP A 9 4.01 23.52 13.52
C ASP A 9 4.81 22.31 12.99
N ARG A 10 6.15 22.39 13.03
CA ARG A 10 7.05 21.29 12.65
C ARG A 10 7.21 20.27 13.76
N SER A 11 7.24 20.70 15.03
CA SER A 11 7.33 19.80 16.19
C SER A 11 6.07 18.97 16.38
N ASP A 12 4.89 19.56 16.21
CA ASP A 12 3.62 18.83 16.34
C ASP A 12 3.44 17.77 15.26
N ARG A 13 3.85 18.07 14.03
CA ARG A 13 3.85 17.10 12.92
C ARG A 13 4.80 15.93 13.19
N ARG A 14 5.97 16.20 13.77
CA ARG A 14 6.96 15.18 14.12
C ARG A 14 6.51 14.32 15.30
N GLY A 15 5.85 14.92 16.29
CA GLY A 15 5.23 14.22 17.42
C GLY A 15 4.03 13.36 17.03
N SER A 16 3.21 13.84 16.08
CA SER A 16 2.07 13.09 15.52
C SER A 16 2.53 11.87 14.71
N LEU A 17 3.57 12.03 13.88
CA LEU A 17 4.18 10.91 13.17
C LEU A 17 4.85 9.92 14.14
N ALA A 18 5.57 10.41 15.15
CA ALA A 18 6.19 9.56 16.16
C ALA A 18 5.15 8.73 16.94
N ARG A 19 3.97 9.29 17.23
CA ARG A 19 2.84 8.56 17.84
C ARG A 19 2.16 7.56 16.89
N MET A 20 2.09 7.85 15.59
CA MET A 20 1.61 6.88 14.60
C MET A 20 2.54 5.65 14.48
N PHE A 21 3.82 5.82 14.80
CA PHE A 21 4.83 4.77 14.77
C PHE A 21 5.18 4.24 16.17
N ASP A 22 4.34 4.44 17.19
CA ASP A 22 4.61 3.94 18.53
C ASP A 22 4.56 2.39 18.53
N PRO A 23 5.72 1.71 18.63
CA PRO A 23 5.82 0.28 18.36
C PRO A 23 5.08 -0.57 19.41
N GLU A 24 4.78 -0.02 20.59
CA GLU A 24 4.11 -0.75 21.66
C GLU A 24 2.58 -0.81 21.49
N GLU A 25 1.97 0.27 20.98
CA GLU A 25 0.55 0.33 20.60
C GLU A 25 0.28 -0.55 19.36
N LEU A 26 1.22 -0.57 18.42
CA LEU A 26 1.22 -1.47 17.25
C LEU A 26 1.39 -2.94 17.71
N ARG A 27 2.31 -3.26 18.63
CA ARG A 27 2.53 -4.66 19.05
C ARG A 27 1.32 -5.30 19.73
N ARG A 28 0.43 -4.52 20.37
CA ARG A 28 -0.72 -5.04 21.16
C ARG A 28 -2.03 -5.21 20.38
N ARG A 29 -2.23 -4.51 19.25
CA ARG A 29 -3.44 -4.61 18.39
C ARG A 29 -3.14 -4.93 16.92
N ASN A 30 -1.89 -4.79 16.46
CA ASN A 30 -1.60 -4.60 15.03
C ASN A 30 -0.98 -5.80 14.30
N LEU A 31 -0.60 -6.92 14.93
CA LEU A 31 0.03 -8.02 14.19
C LEU A 31 -0.91 -8.67 13.17
N VAL A 32 -2.18 -8.83 13.53
CA VAL A 32 -3.21 -9.36 12.62
C VAL A 32 -3.56 -8.32 11.56
N SER A 33 -3.73 -7.05 11.93
CA SER A 33 -4.04 -5.98 10.98
C SER A 33 -2.89 -5.76 9.98
N LEU A 34 -1.65 -5.74 10.46
CA LEU A 34 -0.46 -5.66 9.62
C LEU A 34 -0.34 -6.89 8.72
N GLY A 35 -0.62 -8.09 9.25
CA GLY A 35 -0.67 -9.32 8.46
C GLY A 35 -1.71 -9.26 7.34
N MET A 36 -2.89 -8.69 7.62
CA MET A 36 -3.93 -8.45 6.61
C MET A 36 -3.49 -7.43 5.56
N ASP A 37 -2.84 -6.34 5.95
CA ASP A 37 -2.31 -5.35 5.01
C ASP A 37 -1.27 -5.98 4.07
N VAL A 38 -0.34 -6.77 4.62
CA VAL A 38 0.66 -7.51 3.84
C VAL A 38 -0.01 -8.52 2.90
N LEU A 39 -1.02 -9.26 3.38
CA LEU A 39 -1.76 -10.21 2.58
C LEU A 39 -2.50 -9.53 1.42
N ILE A 40 -3.11 -8.36 1.66
CA ILE A 40 -3.77 -7.57 0.63
C ILE A 40 -2.74 -7.09 -0.40
N LEU A 41 -1.59 -6.59 0.02
CA LEU A 41 -0.52 -6.16 -0.89
C LEU A 41 -0.03 -7.32 -1.77
N ALA A 42 0.24 -8.48 -1.15
CA ALA A 42 0.65 -9.67 -1.88
C ALA A 42 -0.42 -10.16 -2.87
N THR A 43 -1.68 -10.19 -2.44
CA THR A 43 -2.83 -10.57 -3.29
C THR A 43 -2.98 -9.62 -4.46
N THR A 44 -2.88 -8.31 -4.22
CA THR A 44 -3.00 -7.29 -5.27
C THR A 44 -1.86 -7.42 -6.28
N GLY A 45 -0.63 -7.66 -5.82
CA GLY A 45 0.51 -7.93 -6.69
C GLY A 45 0.35 -9.21 -7.52
N LEU A 46 -0.13 -10.31 -6.93
CA LEU A 46 -0.42 -11.56 -7.66
C LEU A 46 -1.52 -11.38 -8.70
N LEU A 47 -2.60 -10.68 -8.35
CA LEU A 47 -3.66 -10.35 -9.29
C LEU A 47 -3.13 -9.48 -10.45
N ALA A 48 -2.12 -8.65 -10.20
CA ALA A 48 -1.52 -7.84 -11.26
C ALA A 48 -0.84 -8.67 -12.36
N ILE A 49 -0.30 -9.85 -12.03
CA ILE A 49 0.35 -10.74 -13.00
C ILE A 49 -0.65 -11.18 -14.09
N LEU A 50 -1.95 -11.30 -13.77
CA LEU A 50 -2.98 -11.64 -14.75
C LEU A 50 -3.03 -10.66 -15.93
N PHE A 51 -2.64 -9.39 -15.73
CA PHE A 51 -2.59 -8.41 -16.82
C PHE A 51 -1.50 -8.68 -17.86
N THR A 52 -0.51 -9.53 -17.54
CA THR A 52 0.54 -9.94 -18.49
C THR A 52 0.21 -11.24 -19.24
N MET A 53 -0.90 -11.92 -18.90
CA MET A 53 -1.26 -13.24 -19.44
C MET A 53 -2.25 -13.19 -20.61
N GLY A 54 -2.61 -12.00 -21.10
CA GLY A 54 -3.55 -11.80 -22.20
C GLY A 54 -4.93 -11.32 -21.75
N PHE A 55 -5.86 -11.21 -22.70
CA PHE A 55 -7.12 -10.47 -22.49
C PHE A 55 -8.04 -11.11 -21.44
N TRP A 56 -8.32 -12.41 -21.54
CA TRP A 56 -9.25 -13.08 -20.63
C TRP A 56 -8.76 -13.09 -19.17
N PRO A 57 -7.50 -13.47 -18.87
CA PRO A 57 -6.95 -13.36 -17.52
C PRO A 57 -7.00 -11.92 -16.97
N ALA A 58 -6.64 -10.93 -17.81
CA ALA A 58 -6.68 -9.52 -17.42
C ALA A 58 -8.09 -9.07 -17.00
N VAL A 59 -9.13 -9.48 -17.73
CA VAL A 59 -10.52 -9.17 -17.38
C VAL A 59 -10.91 -9.79 -16.03
N ILE A 60 -10.51 -11.03 -15.78
CA ILE A 60 -10.76 -11.72 -14.49
C ILE A 60 -10.03 -11.00 -13.35
N GLY A 61 -8.79 -10.57 -13.56
CA GLY A 61 -7.99 -9.84 -12.57
C GLY A 61 -8.45 -8.40 -12.35
N ALA A 62 -9.09 -7.77 -13.35
CA ALA A 62 -9.48 -6.36 -13.30
C ALA A 62 -10.48 -6.05 -12.19
N ILE A 63 -11.55 -6.83 -12.06
CA ILE A 63 -12.60 -6.61 -11.07
C ILE A 63 -12.08 -6.66 -9.62
N PRO A 64 -11.40 -7.75 -9.17
CA PRO A 64 -10.88 -7.81 -7.82
C PRO A 64 -9.78 -6.77 -7.56
N THR A 65 -8.91 -6.49 -8.54
CA THR A 65 -7.86 -5.45 -8.40
C THR A 65 -8.48 -4.07 -8.22
N ALA A 66 -9.47 -3.71 -9.04
CA ALA A 66 -10.16 -2.42 -8.92
C ALA A 66 -10.89 -2.30 -7.57
N THR A 67 -11.47 -3.40 -7.08
CA THR A 67 -12.15 -3.44 -5.77
C THR A 67 -11.16 -3.21 -4.62
N LEU A 68 -10.00 -3.86 -4.65
CA LEU A 68 -8.94 -3.69 -3.65
C LEU A 68 -8.35 -2.27 -3.67
N LEU A 69 -8.13 -1.70 -4.86
CA LEU A 69 -7.70 -0.32 -5.02
C LEU A 69 -8.74 0.67 -4.50
N TYR A 70 -10.03 0.43 -4.76
CA TYR A 70 -11.12 1.25 -4.22
C TYR A 70 -11.15 1.20 -2.69
N PHE A 71 -11.06 0.01 -2.09
CA PHE A 71 -10.95 -0.13 -0.64
C PHE A 71 -9.68 0.52 -0.09
N GLY A 72 -8.57 0.43 -0.82
CA GLY A 72 -7.32 1.10 -0.49
C GLY A 72 -7.49 2.60 -0.41
N TRP A 73 -8.09 3.17 -1.45
CA TRP A 73 -8.38 4.60 -1.55
C TRP A 73 -9.33 5.08 -0.44
N ALA A 74 -10.39 4.32 -0.17
CA ALA A 74 -11.36 4.62 0.87
C ALA A 74 -10.78 4.49 2.30
N SER A 75 -9.81 3.59 2.50
CA SER A 75 -9.14 3.36 3.79
C SER A 75 -8.11 4.45 4.09
N SER A 76 -7.10 4.59 3.23
CA SER A 76 -6.01 5.56 3.42
C SER A 76 -5.24 5.78 2.13
N LYS A 77 -4.89 7.05 1.85
CA LYS A 77 -4.04 7.39 0.70
C LYS A 77 -2.71 6.63 0.70
N ALA A 78 -2.11 6.40 1.88
CA ALA A 78 -0.84 5.67 1.97
C ALA A 78 -1.00 4.20 1.57
N PHE A 79 -2.09 3.56 1.98
CA PHE A 79 -2.36 2.17 1.66
C PHE A 79 -2.71 1.98 0.17
N PHE A 80 -3.46 2.93 -0.41
CA PHE A 80 -3.67 2.99 -1.87
C PHE A 80 -2.36 3.07 -2.65
N VAL A 81 -1.45 3.97 -2.25
CA VAL A 81 -0.13 4.11 -2.90
C VAL A 81 0.68 2.82 -2.74
N ALA A 82 0.64 2.17 -1.58
CA ALA A 82 1.31 0.89 -1.37
C ALA A 82 0.78 -0.21 -2.31
N GLN A 83 -0.54 -0.29 -2.52
CA GLN A 83 -1.13 -1.21 -3.49
C GLN A 83 -0.73 -0.89 -4.93
N ALA A 84 -0.75 0.38 -5.33
CA ALA A 84 -0.31 0.81 -6.66
C ALA A 84 1.18 0.46 -6.91
N LEU A 85 2.03 0.62 -5.89
CA LEU A 85 3.43 0.19 -5.96
C LEU A 85 3.56 -1.34 -6.05
N ALA A 86 2.77 -2.10 -5.28
CA ALA A 86 2.76 -3.55 -5.37
C ALA A 86 2.39 -4.04 -6.78
N ILE A 87 1.38 -3.43 -7.41
CA ILE A 87 1.01 -3.69 -8.80
C ILE A 87 2.18 -3.38 -9.74
N GLY A 88 2.77 -2.18 -9.63
CA GLY A 88 3.87 -1.76 -10.50
C GLY A 88 5.11 -2.65 -10.38
N VAL A 89 5.49 -3.04 -9.16
CA VAL A 89 6.62 -3.95 -8.91
C VAL A 89 6.33 -5.35 -9.43
N ALA A 90 5.12 -5.88 -9.22
CA ALA A 90 4.73 -7.18 -9.74
C ALA A 90 4.78 -7.21 -11.27
N LEU A 91 4.15 -6.24 -11.93
CA LEU A 91 4.17 -6.12 -13.40
C LEU A 91 5.60 -5.98 -13.93
N LEU A 92 6.43 -5.14 -13.31
CA LEU A 92 7.82 -4.97 -13.72
C LEU A 92 8.62 -6.27 -13.55
N GLY A 93 8.50 -6.92 -12.40
CA GLY A 93 9.17 -8.20 -12.13
C GLY A 93 8.74 -9.29 -13.11
N THR A 94 7.45 -9.37 -13.44
CA THR A 94 6.92 -10.34 -14.40
C THR A 94 7.40 -10.03 -15.83
N VAL A 95 7.32 -8.78 -16.29
CA VAL A 95 7.74 -8.40 -17.66
C VAL A 95 9.24 -8.57 -17.87
N THR A 96 10.05 -8.36 -16.82
CA THR A 96 11.50 -8.58 -16.85
C THR A 96 11.92 -10.03 -16.65
N GLY A 97 10.97 -10.94 -16.37
CA GLY A 97 11.24 -12.35 -16.10
C GLY A 97 11.86 -12.65 -14.72
N VAL A 98 11.91 -11.66 -13.82
CA VAL A 98 12.34 -11.84 -12.42
C VAL A 98 11.28 -12.62 -11.63
N LEU A 99 10.01 -12.35 -11.91
CA LEU A 99 8.88 -13.11 -11.38
C LEU A 99 8.30 -14.02 -12.47
N PRO A 100 7.95 -15.27 -12.14
CA PRO A 100 7.28 -16.16 -13.07
C PRO A 100 5.85 -15.67 -13.36
N TYR A 101 5.31 -16.15 -14.48
CA TYR A 101 3.89 -16.08 -14.82
C TYR A 101 3.14 -17.18 -14.07
#